data_AF-A0A7Y9GGZ6-F1
#
_entry.id   AF-A0A7Y9GGZ6-F1
#
_cell.length_a   1.000
_cell.length_b   1.000
_cell.length_c   1.000
_cell.angle_alpha   90.00
_cell.angle_beta   90.00
_cell.angle_gamma   90.00
#
_symmetry.space_group_name_H-M   'P 1'
#
loop_
_entity.id
_entity.type
_entity.pdbx_description
1 polymer ?
#
loop_
_entity_poly.entity_id
_entity_poly.type
_entity_poly.pdbx_seq_one_letter_code
_entity_poly.pdbx_strand_id
1 'polypeptide(L)'
;MGVRRLFFCMVGLLLIGCVSRPSGAAAEISPSLSDDPPPLSAPSPGAGDQREAATVYCLSRPGQMTTALLALGLPAPGAASAPAPTGTPPGTPAPTASPAPSGPSGASPWPTSAARTPGPAELQAWAVLHRKDFDRACDALIGAQTVSREKSKKGSSAWASAAKVIGPLLVGALLTLFTTEWRAAVDRGRKEGLELRRLGREFLAEAGDYAERRRTAGQPSAQAMRDTARKLALHLEEIKARHPWWRTLSPVLAALAPDELDTSVVAGWSDLDDEDRETRHAAVMDLVHRIDAQVGGTARALEHPWRPPVLRWFALWQKVPS
;
A
#
# COMPACT_ATOMS: atom_id res chain seq x y z
N MET A 1 -11.41 4.38 -14.48
CA MET A 1 -12.00 4.13 -13.14
C MET A 1 -11.29 2.94 -12.52
N GLY A 2 -10.42 3.19 -11.53
CA GLY A 2 -9.42 2.20 -11.09
C GLY A 2 -9.97 1.09 -10.20
N VAL A 3 -9.32 -0.07 -10.25
CA VAL A 3 -9.54 -1.31 -9.49
C VAL A 3 -9.90 -1.08 -8.01
N ARG A 4 -9.37 -0.02 -7.39
CA ARG A 4 -9.73 0.43 -6.04
C ARG A 4 -11.21 0.77 -5.84
N ARG A 5 -11.88 1.44 -6.80
CA ARG A 5 -13.33 1.74 -6.69
C ARG A 5 -14.16 0.47 -6.75
N LEU A 6 -13.77 -0.48 -7.60
CA LEU A 6 -14.41 -1.80 -7.68
C LEU A 6 -14.21 -2.58 -6.37
N PHE A 7 -13.02 -2.53 -5.77
CA PHE A 7 -12.75 -3.16 -4.48
C PHE A 7 -13.60 -2.56 -3.35
N PHE A 8 -13.66 -1.23 -3.23
CA PHE A 8 -14.49 -0.59 -2.21
C PHE A 8 -16.00 -0.79 -2.44
N CYS A 9 -16.47 -0.79 -3.69
CA CYS A 9 -17.85 -1.18 -4.00
C CYS A 9 -18.13 -2.63 -3.64
N MET A 10 -17.22 -3.56 -3.97
CA MET A 10 -17.39 -4.98 -3.66
C MET A 10 -17.40 -5.24 -2.16
N VAL A 11 -16.48 -4.63 -1.40
CA VAL A 11 -16.44 -4.75 0.07
C VAL A 11 -17.68 -4.11 0.71
N GLY A 12 -18.14 -2.95 0.21
CA GLY A 12 -19.37 -2.32 0.66
C GLY A 12 -20.61 -3.19 0.41
N LEU A 13 -20.73 -3.78 -0.78
CA LEU A 13 -21.82 -4.69 -1.12
C LEU A 13 -21.76 -6.00 -0.32
N LEU A 14 -20.56 -6.52 -0.01
CA LEU A 14 -20.39 -7.70 0.83
C LEU A 14 -20.84 -7.44 2.27
N LEU A 15 -20.49 -6.29 2.84
CA LEU A 15 -20.91 -5.91 4.19
C LEU A 15 -22.41 -5.64 4.29
N ILE A 16 -23.02 -5.01 3.28
CA ILE A 16 -24.47 -4.78 3.22
C ILE A 16 -25.22 -6.11 3.00
N GLY A 17 -24.70 -6.99 2.16
CA GLY A 17 -25.29 -8.30 1.87
C GLY A 17 -25.29 -9.28 3.05
N CYS A 18 -24.36 -9.14 4.00
CA CYS A 18 -24.32 -9.98 5.20
C CYS A 18 -25.37 -9.63 6.26
N VAL A 19 -25.99 -8.45 6.22
CA VAL A 19 -26.99 -8.02 7.21
C VAL A 19 -28.43 -8.36 6.79
N SER A 20 -28.66 -8.68 5.51
CA SER A 20 -30.00 -8.91 4.95
C SER A 20 -30.25 -10.40 4.66
N ARG A 21 -30.40 -11.23 5.70
CA ARG A 21 -30.99 -12.56 5.54
C ARG A 21 -32.32 -12.63 6.30
N PRO A 22 -33.48 -12.46 5.62
CA PRO A 22 -34.76 -12.73 6.25
C PRO A 22 -34.84 -14.22 6.58
N SER A 23 -35.08 -14.53 7.85
CA SER A 23 -35.43 -15.88 8.30
C SER A 23 -36.83 -16.19 7.77
N GLY A 24 -36.95 -17.18 6.88
CA GLY A 24 -38.23 -17.56 6.29
C GLY A 24 -38.23 -18.98 5.75
N ALA A 25 -38.87 -19.86 6.54
CA ALA A 25 -39.55 -21.12 6.22
C ALA A 25 -38.83 -22.22 5.41
N ALA A 26 -38.67 -23.35 6.09
CA ALA A 26 -38.32 -24.66 5.53
C ALA A 26 -39.47 -25.21 4.67
N ALA A 27 -39.14 -25.78 3.52
CA ALA A 27 -40.01 -26.68 2.76
C ALA A 27 -39.30 -28.02 2.60
N GLU A 28 -39.93 -29.07 3.12
CA GLU A 28 -39.57 -30.48 2.94
C GLU A 28 -39.64 -30.85 1.45
N ILE A 29 -38.57 -31.47 0.94
CA ILE A 29 -38.61 -32.20 -0.32
C ILE A 29 -37.88 -33.53 -0.11
N SER A 30 -38.65 -34.62 -0.11
CA SER A 30 -38.17 -35.99 -0.17
C SER A 30 -37.54 -36.29 -1.54
N PRO A 31 -36.40 -37.00 -1.62
CA PRO A 31 -35.97 -37.62 -2.86
C PRO A 31 -36.20 -39.14 -2.82
N SER A 32 -36.87 -39.59 -3.88
CA SER A 32 -37.06 -40.97 -4.32
C SER A 32 -35.73 -41.72 -4.50
N LEU A 33 -35.72 -42.93 -3.99
CA LEU A 33 -34.68 -43.96 -4.12
C LEU A 33 -34.69 -44.50 -5.57
N SER A 34 -33.55 -44.44 -6.27
CA SER A 34 -33.30 -45.20 -7.49
C SER A 34 -32.02 -46.00 -7.29
N ASP A 35 -32.19 -47.31 -7.18
CA ASP A 35 -31.15 -48.33 -7.19
C ASP A 35 -30.65 -48.53 -8.63
N ASP A 36 -29.38 -48.22 -8.87
CA ASP A 36 -28.63 -48.68 -10.04
C ASP A 36 -27.36 -49.40 -9.54
N PRO A 37 -27.06 -50.62 -10.03
CA PRO A 37 -25.92 -51.39 -9.58
C PRO A 37 -24.59 -50.79 -10.06
N PRO A 38 -23.52 -50.81 -9.23
CA PRO A 38 -22.24 -50.23 -9.61
C PRO A 38 -21.50 -51.07 -10.67
N PRO A 39 -20.83 -50.44 -11.65
CA PRO A 39 -19.97 -51.14 -12.59
C PRO A 39 -18.68 -51.64 -11.89
N LEU A 40 -18.24 -52.81 -12.32
CA LEU A 40 -17.07 -53.56 -11.87
C LEU A 40 -15.81 -52.68 -11.75
N SER A 41 -15.19 -52.71 -10.57
CA SER A 41 -13.99 -51.97 -10.23
C SER A 41 -12.81 -52.37 -11.12
N ALA A 42 -12.26 -51.40 -11.84
CA ALA A 42 -10.94 -51.52 -12.46
C ALA A 42 -9.85 -51.61 -11.37
N PRO A 43 -8.75 -52.34 -11.61
CA PRO A 43 -7.66 -52.47 -10.65
C PRO A 43 -7.07 -51.09 -10.32
N SER A 44 -6.99 -50.79 -9.01
CA SER A 44 -6.37 -49.56 -8.51
C SER A 44 -4.89 -49.56 -8.90
N PRO A 45 -4.38 -48.51 -9.58
CA PRO A 45 -2.96 -48.40 -9.88
C PRO A 45 -2.16 -48.41 -8.57
N GLY A 46 -1.06 -49.15 -8.54
CA GLY A 46 -0.22 -49.26 -7.36
C GLY A 46 0.28 -47.88 -6.91
N ALA A 47 0.51 -47.70 -5.61
CA ALA A 47 0.97 -46.43 -5.04
C ALA A 47 2.30 -45.92 -5.65
N GLY A 48 3.10 -46.81 -6.25
CA GLY A 48 4.30 -46.45 -7.01
C GLY A 48 4.00 -45.68 -8.29
N ASP A 49 3.05 -46.15 -9.08
CA ASP A 49 2.71 -45.58 -10.39
C ASP A 49 2.12 -44.17 -10.26
N GLN A 50 1.35 -43.92 -9.20
CA GLN A 50 0.79 -42.59 -8.93
C GLN A 50 1.86 -41.55 -8.58
N ARG A 51 2.91 -41.96 -7.86
CA ARG A 51 3.99 -41.05 -7.45
C ARG A 51 4.91 -40.69 -8.61
N GLU A 52 5.18 -41.64 -9.50
CA GLU A 52 5.92 -41.36 -10.73
C GLU A 52 5.13 -40.42 -11.64
N ALA A 53 3.82 -40.64 -11.80
CA ALA A 53 2.95 -39.74 -12.56
C ALA A 53 2.91 -38.33 -11.98
N ALA A 54 2.82 -38.19 -10.64
CA ALA A 54 2.87 -36.88 -9.96
C ALA A 54 4.21 -36.17 -10.17
N THR A 55 5.32 -36.92 -10.11
CA THR A 55 6.67 -36.38 -10.33
C THR A 55 6.83 -35.85 -11.75
N VAL A 56 6.43 -36.65 -12.76
CA VAL A 56 6.44 -36.23 -14.18
C VAL A 56 5.55 -35.01 -14.39
N TYR A 57 4.38 -35.00 -13.74
CA TYR A 57 3.46 -33.87 -13.79
C TYR A 57 4.08 -32.57 -13.28
N CYS A 58 4.69 -32.58 -12.10
CA CYS A 58 5.29 -31.41 -11.48
C CYS A 58 6.54 -30.92 -12.24
N LEU A 59 7.37 -31.84 -12.75
CA LEU A 59 8.55 -31.51 -13.58
C LEU A 59 8.17 -30.86 -14.92
N SER A 60 7.01 -31.20 -15.49
CA SER A 60 6.54 -30.59 -16.74
C SER A 60 6.12 -29.12 -16.60
N ARG A 61 6.04 -28.57 -15.37
CA ARG A 61 5.52 -27.22 -15.07
C ARG A 61 6.43 -26.40 -14.18
N PRO A 62 7.66 -26.07 -14.63
CA PRO A 62 8.66 -25.42 -13.79
C PRO A 62 8.23 -24.05 -13.24
N GLY A 63 7.47 -23.26 -14.01
CA GLY A 63 6.95 -21.98 -13.53
C GLY A 63 5.97 -22.11 -12.37
N GLN A 64 5.05 -23.10 -12.43
CA GLN A 64 4.08 -23.32 -11.36
C GLN A 64 4.74 -23.92 -10.11
N MET A 65 5.73 -24.80 -10.32
CA MET A 65 6.50 -25.38 -9.22
C MET A 65 7.32 -24.33 -8.48
N THR A 66 7.91 -23.37 -9.20
CA THR A 66 8.65 -22.25 -8.59
C THR A 66 7.74 -21.40 -7.72
N THR A 67 6.53 -21.09 -8.18
CA THR A 67 5.52 -20.39 -7.38
C THR A 67 5.11 -21.18 -6.14
N ALA A 68 4.94 -22.50 -6.25
CA ALA A 68 4.62 -23.36 -5.11
C ALA A 68 5.76 -23.39 -4.08
N LEU A 69 7.01 -23.47 -4.53
CA LEU A 69 8.19 -23.41 -3.65
C LEU A 69 8.27 -22.08 -2.90
N LEU A 70 8.08 -20.95 -3.61
CA LEU A 70 8.05 -19.62 -3.01
C LEU A 70 6.91 -19.46 -1.99
N ALA A 71 5.72 -19.96 -2.32
CA ALA A 71 4.56 -19.92 -1.41
C ALA A 71 4.80 -20.72 -0.12
N LEU A 72 5.59 -21.80 -0.20
CA LEU A 72 5.98 -22.63 0.95
C LEU A 72 7.23 -22.11 1.68
N GLY A 73 7.83 -21.01 1.22
CA GLY A 73 9.09 -20.48 1.78
C GLY A 73 10.29 -21.40 1.56
N LEU A 74 10.24 -22.27 0.53
CA LEU A 74 11.30 -23.20 0.19
C LEU A 74 12.31 -22.54 -0.77
N PRO A 75 13.60 -22.94 -0.70
CA PRO A 75 14.62 -22.39 -1.59
C PRO A 75 14.33 -22.73 -3.05
N ALA A 76 14.27 -21.71 -3.91
CA ALA A 76 14.02 -21.90 -5.33
C ALA A 76 15.28 -22.44 -6.05
N PRO A 77 15.13 -23.29 -7.08
CA PRO A 77 16.26 -23.75 -7.90
C PRO A 77 16.94 -22.55 -8.55
N GLY A 78 18.27 -22.48 -8.47
CA GLY A 78 19.04 -21.39 -9.07
C GLY A 78 19.09 -20.08 -8.25
N ALA A 79 18.44 -20.03 -7.08
CA ALA A 79 18.71 -18.98 -6.10
C ALA A 79 20.12 -19.25 -5.54
N ALA A 80 21.13 -18.66 -6.16
CA ALA A 80 22.50 -18.68 -5.64
C ALA A 80 22.43 -18.27 -4.17
N SER A 81 22.96 -19.12 -3.29
CA SER A 81 23.12 -18.79 -1.88
C SER A 81 23.78 -17.41 -1.83
N ALA A 82 23.08 -16.43 -1.26
CA ALA A 82 23.64 -15.10 -1.10
C ALA A 82 25.04 -15.29 -0.49
N PRO A 83 26.10 -14.70 -1.09
CA PRO A 83 27.44 -14.88 -0.56
C PRO A 83 27.38 -14.51 0.91
N ALA A 84 27.79 -15.45 1.77
CA ALA A 84 27.87 -15.21 3.20
C ALA A 84 28.62 -13.89 3.40
N PRO A 85 28.16 -12.98 4.26
CA PRO A 85 28.82 -11.69 4.45
C PRO A 85 30.27 -11.96 4.83
N THR A 86 31.18 -11.76 3.86
CA THR A 86 32.60 -11.97 4.06
C THR A 86 33.02 -11.00 5.14
N GLY A 87 33.35 -11.53 6.31
CA GLY A 87 33.78 -10.75 7.46
C GLY A 87 34.88 -9.80 7.05
N THR A 88 34.66 -8.51 7.30
CA THR A 88 35.66 -7.46 7.17
C THR A 88 36.85 -7.81 8.07
N PRO A 89 38.09 -7.87 7.55
CA PRO A 89 39.26 -8.05 8.39
C PRO A 89 39.47 -6.80 9.28
N PRO A 90 39.90 -6.98 10.54
CA PRO A 90 40.17 -5.87 11.44
C PRO A 90 41.56 -5.31 11.18
N GLY A 91 41.64 -3.98 10.98
CA GLY A 91 42.87 -3.22 11.22
C GLY A 91 43.38 -2.43 10.04
N THR A 92 43.23 -1.10 10.10
CA THR A 92 44.28 -0.10 9.85
C THR A 92 43.74 1.28 10.30
N PRO A 93 44.48 2.06 11.12
CA PRO A 93 44.04 3.38 11.57
C PRO A 93 44.24 4.47 10.49
N ALA A 94 43.44 5.52 10.61
CA ALA A 94 43.22 6.63 9.68
C ALA A 94 44.47 7.46 9.31
N PRO A 95 44.36 8.22 8.21
CA PRO A 95 44.64 9.65 8.34
C PRO A 95 43.52 10.57 7.80
N THR A 96 43.41 11.67 8.53
CA THR A 96 42.71 12.94 8.30
C THR A 96 42.74 13.48 6.86
N ALA A 97 41.58 13.82 6.29
CA ALA A 97 41.23 15.16 5.77
C ALA A 97 39.99 15.21 4.84
N SER A 98 39.24 16.31 4.99
CA SER A 98 38.31 17.01 4.08
C SER A 98 36.86 16.51 3.87
N PRO A 99 35.85 17.39 4.08
CA PRO A 99 34.43 17.07 3.89
C PRO A 99 33.96 17.34 2.46
N ALA A 100 33.25 16.38 1.87
CA ALA A 100 32.48 16.50 0.64
C ALA A 100 31.01 16.10 0.92
N PRO A 101 30.03 16.65 0.17
CA PRO A 101 28.63 16.64 0.57
C PRO A 101 27.98 15.26 0.42
N SER A 102 27.35 14.80 1.51
CA SER A 102 26.63 13.54 1.58
C SER A 102 25.28 13.63 0.85
N GLY A 103 25.18 12.97 -0.31
CA GLY A 103 23.90 12.59 -0.89
C GLY A 103 23.35 11.32 -0.22
N PRO A 104 22.03 11.21 0.04
CA PRO A 104 21.48 10.01 0.66
C PRO A 104 21.27 8.91 -0.38
N SER A 105 22.29 8.06 -0.57
CA SER A 105 22.15 6.76 -1.23
C SER A 105 21.67 5.73 -0.20
N GLY A 106 20.36 5.71 0.02
CA GLY A 106 19.67 4.69 0.83
C GLY A 106 18.98 3.67 -0.06
N ALA A 107 19.74 2.96 -0.89
CA ALA A 107 19.23 1.84 -1.67
C ALA A 107 19.05 0.62 -0.76
N SER A 108 17.80 0.19 -0.64
CA SER A 108 17.40 -1.02 0.10
C SER A 108 18.04 -2.27 -0.53
N PRO A 109 18.73 -3.15 0.24
CA PRO A 109 19.34 -4.37 -0.29
C PRO A 109 18.31 -5.50 -0.36
N TRP A 110 17.25 -5.31 -1.14
CA TRP A 110 16.49 -6.46 -1.64
C TRP A 110 16.96 -6.68 -3.07
N PRO A 111 17.59 -7.82 -3.39
CA PRO A 111 17.89 -8.12 -4.76
C PRO A 111 16.56 -8.28 -5.50
N THR A 112 16.17 -7.26 -6.26
CA THR A 112 15.15 -7.36 -7.31
C THR A 112 15.75 -8.12 -8.51
N SER A 113 16.46 -9.22 -8.25
CA SER A 113 16.77 -10.20 -9.27
C SER A 113 15.43 -10.80 -9.65
N ALA A 114 14.90 -10.40 -10.80
CA ALA A 114 13.80 -11.09 -11.44
C ALA A 114 14.16 -12.58 -11.45
N ALA A 115 13.52 -13.35 -10.58
CA ALA A 115 13.83 -14.77 -10.41
C ALA A 115 13.62 -15.42 -11.78
N ARG A 116 14.73 -15.78 -12.44
CA ARG A 116 14.68 -16.52 -13.70
C ARG A 116 13.94 -17.81 -13.39
N THR A 117 12.88 -18.09 -14.15
CA THR A 117 12.20 -19.37 -14.04
C THR A 117 13.21 -20.47 -14.37
N PRO A 118 13.51 -21.40 -13.44
CA PRO A 118 14.50 -22.43 -13.65
C PRO A 118 14.09 -23.33 -14.82
N GLY A 119 15.09 -23.78 -15.58
CA GLY A 119 14.86 -24.72 -16.67
C GLY A 119 14.38 -26.08 -16.13
N PRO A 120 13.71 -26.92 -16.96
CA PRO A 120 13.27 -28.26 -16.53
C PRO A 120 14.41 -29.12 -15.96
N ALA A 121 15.61 -29.02 -16.55
CA ALA A 121 16.80 -29.74 -16.11
C ALA A 121 17.32 -29.28 -14.73
N GLU A 122 17.26 -27.97 -14.46
CA GLU A 122 17.66 -27.39 -13.16
C GLU A 122 16.69 -27.81 -12.06
N LEU A 123 15.39 -27.78 -12.36
CA LEU A 123 14.35 -28.25 -11.43
C LEU A 123 14.50 -29.75 -11.15
N GLN A 124 14.84 -30.56 -12.16
CA GLN A 124 15.08 -31.99 -11.99
C GLN A 124 16.29 -32.26 -11.10
N ALA A 125 17.41 -31.56 -11.34
CA ALA A 125 18.60 -31.69 -10.50
C ALA A 125 18.30 -31.28 -9.03
N TRP A 126 17.53 -30.21 -8.85
CA TRP A 126 17.09 -29.77 -7.53
C TRP A 126 16.17 -30.78 -6.84
N ALA A 127 15.22 -31.37 -7.59
CA ALA A 127 14.28 -32.38 -7.08
C ALA A 127 14.98 -33.64 -6.54
N VAL A 128 16.07 -34.06 -7.18
CA VAL A 128 16.89 -35.18 -6.72
C VAL A 128 17.57 -34.85 -5.39
N LEU A 129 18.08 -33.62 -5.25
CA LEU A 129 18.79 -33.17 -4.05
C LEU A 129 17.85 -32.88 -2.87
N HIS A 130 16.64 -32.36 -3.15
CA HIS A 130 15.65 -31.92 -2.16
C HIS A 130 14.33 -32.69 -2.26
N ARG A 131 14.41 -34.03 -2.30
CA ARG A 131 13.27 -34.91 -2.59
C ARG A 131 12.03 -34.64 -1.71
N LYS A 132 12.22 -34.40 -0.41
CA LYS A 132 11.12 -34.12 0.54
C LYS A 132 10.41 -32.79 0.26
N ASP A 133 11.18 -31.76 -0.06
CA ASP A 133 10.65 -30.42 -0.33
C ASP A 133 9.97 -30.37 -1.70
N PHE A 134 10.53 -31.11 -2.66
CA PHE A 134 9.91 -31.34 -3.96
C PHE A 134 8.57 -32.04 -3.83
N ASP A 135 8.48 -33.15 -3.08
CA ASP A 135 7.22 -33.88 -2.86
C ASP A 135 6.17 -32.96 -2.22
N ARG A 136 6.55 -32.19 -1.18
CA ARG A 136 5.66 -31.25 -0.50
C ARG A 136 5.14 -30.14 -1.42
N ALA A 137 5.99 -29.58 -2.26
CA ALA A 137 5.58 -28.56 -3.24
C ALA A 137 4.72 -29.15 -4.37
N CYS A 138 4.98 -30.40 -4.75
CA CYS A 138 4.21 -31.12 -5.77
C CYS A 138 2.81 -31.46 -5.26
N ASP A 139 2.68 -31.92 -4.01
CA ASP A 139 1.40 -32.14 -3.34
C ASP A 139 0.59 -30.85 -3.22
N ALA A 140 1.23 -29.73 -2.85
CA ALA A 140 0.59 -28.42 -2.80
C ALA A 140 0.10 -27.96 -4.18
N LEU A 141 0.89 -28.19 -5.23
CA LEU A 141 0.53 -27.85 -6.61
C LEU A 141 -0.63 -28.70 -7.13
N ILE A 142 -0.61 -30.01 -6.89
CA ILE A 142 -1.68 -30.93 -7.28
C ILE A 142 -2.96 -30.58 -6.52
N GLY A 143 -2.87 -30.35 -5.20
CA GLY A 143 -3.98 -29.92 -4.35
C GLY A 143 -4.60 -28.59 -4.81
N ALA A 144 -3.80 -27.62 -5.24
CA ALA A 144 -4.31 -26.36 -5.77
C ALA A 144 -5.11 -26.55 -7.08
N GLN A 145 -4.73 -27.53 -7.89
CA GLN A 145 -5.38 -27.78 -9.18
C GLN A 145 -6.61 -28.68 -9.11
N THR A 146 -6.63 -29.67 -8.22
CA THR A 146 -7.82 -30.50 -7.99
C THR A 146 -8.99 -29.64 -7.52
N VAL A 147 -8.74 -28.69 -6.62
CA VAL A 147 -9.71 -27.67 -6.17
C VAL A 147 -10.21 -26.79 -7.34
N SER A 148 -9.38 -26.56 -8.36
CA SER A 148 -9.77 -25.78 -9.53
C SER A 148 -10.52 -26.60 -10.58
N ARG A 149 -10.30 -27.91 -10.66
CA ARG A 149 -10.88 -28.79 -11.70
C ARG A 149 -12.26 -29.32 -11.33
N GLU A 150 -12.55 -29.51 -10.04
CA GLU A 150 -13.90 -29.87 -9.56
C GLU A 150 -14.96 -28.78 -9.82
N LYS A 151 -14.53 -27.53 -10.07
CA LYS A 151 -15.43 -26.40 -10.42
C LYS A 151 -16.07 -26.48 -11.80
N SER A 152 -15.62 -27.37 -12.70
CA SER A 152 -16.06 -27.34 -14.11
C SER A 152 -17.17 -28.34 -14.49
N LYS A 153 -17.59 -29.25 -13.59
CA LYS A 153 -18.57 -30.30 -13.92
C LYS A 153 -19.54 -30.60 -12.77
N LYS A 154 -20.51 -29.72 -12.50
CA LYS A 154 -21.90 -30.06 -12.10
C LYS A 154 -22.64 -28.81 -11.60
N GLY A 155 -23.91 -28.71 -11.98
CA GLY A 155 -24.74 -27.52 -11.89
C GLY A 155 -24.96 -26.96 -10.48
N SER A 156 -25.01 -25.63 -10.44
CA SER A 156 -25.90 -24.71 -9.70
C SER A 156 -26.29 -24.90 -8.22
N SER A 157 -26.07 -26.04 -7.54
CA SER A 157 -26.48 -26.22 -6.13
C SER A 157 -25.32 -26.49 -5.15
N ALA A 158 -24.17 -27.02 -5.61
CA ALA A 158 -23.03 -27.32 -4.75
C ALA A 158 -22.12 -26.12 -4.41
N TRP A 159 -22.27 -24.99 -5.11
CA TRP A 159 -21.48 -23.78 -4.83
C TRP A 159 -21.83 -23.14 -3.47
N ALA A 160 -23.08 -23.31 -3.01
CA ALA A 160 -23.53 -22.77 -1.73
C ALA A 160 -22.88 -23.48 -0.51
N SER A 161 -22.54 -24.76 -0.63
CA SER A 161 -21.82 -25.52 0.40
C SER A 161 -20.30 -25.35 0.29
N ALA A 162 -19.75 -25.32 -0.92
CA ALA A 162 -18.32 -25.05 -1.13
C ALA A 162 -17.91 -23.62 -0.75
N ALA A 163 -18.81 -22.63 -0.91
CA ALA A 163 -18.58 -21.25 -0.48
C ALA A 163 -18.40 -21.13 1.05
N LYS A 164 -18.98 -22.04 1.86
CA LYS A 164 -18.78 -22.03 3.32
C LYS A 164 -17.36 -22.42 3.73
N VAL A 165 -16.69 -23.28 2.97
CA VAL A 165 -15.32 -23.75 3.29
C VAL A 165 -14.25 -22.88 2.62
N ILE A 166 -14.50 -22.45 1.38
CA ILE A 166 -13.54 -21.63 0.61
C ILE A 166 -13.62 -20.15 1.02
N GLY A 167 -14.79 -19.68 1.48
CA GLY A 167 -14.99 -18.30 1.93
C GLY A 167 -13.96 -17.86 2.98
N PRO A 168 -13.80 -18.57 4.11
CA PRO A 168 -12.83 -18.23 5.14
C PRO A 168 -11.38 -18.19 4.64
N LEU A 169 -11.00 -19.11 3.74
CA LEU A 169 -9.64 -19.18 3.18
C LEU A 169 -9.35 -18.00 2.23
N LEU A 170 -10.30 -17.65 1.35
CA LEU A 170 -10.17 -16.48 0.48
C LEU A 170 -10.18 -15.18 1.28
N VAL A 171 -11.04 -15.07 2.30
CA VAL A 171 -11.07 -13.92 3.19
C VAL A 171 -9.75 -13.82 3.95
N GLY A 172 -9.21 -14.92 4.46
CA GLY A 172 -7.90 -14.94 5.15
C GLY A 172 -6.74 -14.52 4.24
N ALA A 173 -6.70 -15.01 3.00
CA ALA A 173 -5.69 -14.63 2.02
C ALA A 173 -5.81 -13.15 1.60
N LEU A 174 -7.03 -12.67 1.34
CA LEU A 174 -7.30 -11.26 1.04
C LEU A 174 -6.95 -10.36 2.23
N LEU A 175 -7.27 -10.77 3.46
CA LEU A 175 -6.91 -10.04 4.67
C LEU A 175 -5.39 -9.96 4.80
N THR A 176 -4.67 -11.05 4.51
CA THR A 176 -3.21 -11.08 4.61
C THR A 176 -2.57 -10.16 3.58
N LEU A 177 -2.95 -10.27 2.29
CA LEU A 177 -2.47 -9.37 1.24
C LEU A 177 -2.80 -7.91 1.57
N PHE A 178 -4.04 -7.66 2.02
CA PHE A 178 -4.46 -6.34 2.46
C PHE A 178 -3.61 -5.83 3.61
N THR A 179 -3.29 -6.63 4.63
CA THR A 179 -2.45 -6.18 5.77
C THR A 179 -1.03 -5.80 5.36
N THR A 180 -0.43 -6.49 4.37
CA THR A 180 0.93 -6.19 3.90
C THR A 180 0.98 -4.91 3.06
N GLU A 181 0.09 -4.76 2.08
CA GLU A 181 -0.02 -3.52 1.30
C GLU A 181 -0.46 -2.34 2.17
N TRP A 182 -1.28 -2.60 3.18
CA TRP A 182 -1.75 -1.61 4.12
C TRP A 182 -0.61 -1.01 4.94
N ARG A 183 0.25 -1.85 5.55
CA ARG A 183 1.42 -1.35 6.28
C ARG A 183 2.32 -0.51 5.38
N ALA A 184 2.59 -0.97 4.16
CA ALA A 184 3.38 -0.22 3.19
C ALA A 184 2.73 1.13 2.79
N ALA A 185 1.39 1.20 2.75
CA ALA A 185 0.68 2.46 2.51
C ALA A 185 0.75 3.40 3.72
N VAL A 186 0.60 2.88 4.95
CA VAL A 186 0.70 3.65 6.20
C VAL A 186 2.11 4.19 6.38
N ASP A 187 3.14 3.38 6.13
CA ASP A 187 4.53 3.81 6.27
C ASP A 187 4.89 4.90 5.26
N ARG A 188 4.38 4.80 4.02
CA ARG A 188 4.51 5.88 3.01
C ARG A 188 3.81 7.16 3.46
N GLY A 189 2.57 7.06 3.91
CA GLY A 189 1.80 8.20 4.41
C GLY A 189 2.47 8.88 5.61
N ARG A 190 3.09 8.11 6.50
CA ARG A 190 3.85 8.66 7.64
C ARG A 190 5.08 9.42 7.19
N LYS A 191 5.85 8.89 6.24
CA LYS A 191 7.02 9.60 5.68
C LYS A 191 6.61 10.90 4.99
N GLU A 192 5.57 10.86 4.17
CA GLU A 192 5.02 12.04 3.49
C GLU A 192 4.49 13.08 4.50
N GLY A 193 3.79 12.65 5.54
CA GLY A 193 3.29 13.54 6.59
C GLY A 193 4.42 14.23 7.37
N LEU A 194 5.51 13.52 7.68
CA LEU A 194 6.68 14.11 8.33
C LEU A 194 7.39 15.13 7.43
N GLU A 195 7.54 14.81 6.14
CA GLU A 195 8.15 15.72 5.18
C GLU A 195 7.31 16.99 5.01
N LEU A 196 5.99 16.85 4.94
CA LEU A 196 5.09 17.99 4.84
C LEU A 196 5.16 18.90 6.09
N ARG A 197 5.31 18.33 7.29
CA ARG A 197 5.55 19.13 8.52
C ARG A 197 6.92 19.81 8.52
N ARG A 198 7.94 19.19 7.93
CA ARG A 198 9.25 19.80 7.79
C ARG A 198 9.16 21.04 6.90
N LEU A 199 8.58 20.89 5.70
CA LEU A 199 8.38 22.00 4.76
C LEU A 199 7.48 23.11 5.34
N GLY A 200 6.40 22.74 6.06
CA GLY A 200 5.53 23.70 6.74
C GLY A 200 6.28 24.54 7.79
N ARG A 201 7.14 23.91 8.60
CA ARG A 201 7.97 24.62 9.59
C ARG A 201 9.06 25.48 8.95
N GLU A 202 9.68 25.02 7.86
CA GLU A 202 10.64 25.82 7.09
C GLU A 202 9.97 27.08 6.53
N PHE A 203 8.77 26.96 5.97
CA PHE A 203 7.99 28.12 5.52
C PHE A 203 7.58 29.05 6.68
N LEU A 204 7.07 28.51 7.78
CA LEU A 204 6.67 29.28 8.96
C LEU A 204 7.85 30.09 9.54
N ALA A 205 9.04 29.47 9.61
CA ALA A 205 10.25 30.14 10.09
C ALA A 205 10.67 31.29 9.17
N GLU A 206 10.78 31.06 7.86
CA GLU A 206 11.17 32.10 6.90
C GLU A 206 10.15 33.23 6.78
N ALA A 207 8.85 32.90 6.86
CA ALA A 207 7.78 33.90 6.84
C ALA A 207 7.76 34.74 8.13
N GLY A 208 7.98 34.12 9.29
CA GLY A 208 8.13 34.83 10.56
C GLY A 208 9.35 35.75 10.58
N ASP A 209 10.51 35.24 10.13
CA ASP A 209 11.75 36.03 10.02
C ASP A 209 11.61 37.20 9.03
N TYR A 210 10.84 37.02 7.96
CA TYR A 210 10.52 38.09 7.02
C TYR A 210 9.62 39.15 7.67
N ALA A 211 8.52 38.73 8.31
CA ALA A 211 7.54 39.61 8.93
C ALA A 211 8.14 40.42 10.09
N GLU A 212 8.97 39.80 10.92
CA GLU A 212 9.65 40.48 12.04
C GLU A 212 10.68 41.50 11.53
N ARG A 213 11.49 41.15 10.51
CA ARG A 213 12.43 42.12 9.91
C ARG A 213 11.72 43.27 9.21
N ARG A 214 10.54 43.02 8.65
CA ARG A 214 9.67 44.05 8.08
C ARG A 214 9.10 44.98 9.14
N ARG A 215 8.70 44.42 10.29
CA ARG A 215 8.18 45.16 11.44
C ARG A 215 9.18 46.15 12.01
N THR A 216 10.47 45.81 12.05
CA THR A 216 11.52 46.68 12.62
C THR A 216 12.09 47.74 11.67
N ALA A 217 11.42 48.05 10.56
CA ALA A 217 11.82 49.04 9.53
C ALA A 217 12.86 48.58 8.48
N GLY A 218 13.11 47.27 8.32
CA GLY A 218 13.92 46.75 7.22
C GLY A 218 13.13 46.58 5.91
N GLN A 219 13.85 46.55 4.78
CA GLN A 219 13.36 45.99 3.51
C GLN A 219 14.05 44.64 3.24
N PRO A 220 13.78 43.58 4.02
CA PRO A 220 14.34 42.27 3.75
C PRO A 220 13.84 41.76 2.39
N SER A 221 14.69 41.00 1.70
CA SER A 221 14.27 40.27 0.51
C SER A 221 13.25 39.19 0.88
N ALA A 222 12.14 39.12 0.16
CA ALA A 222 11.13 38.07 0.30
C ALA A 222 11.52 36.75 -0.38
N GLN A 223 12.71 36.66 -0.98
CA GLN A 223 13.11 35.52 -1.83
C GLN A 223 13.13 34.18 -1.07
N ALA A 224 13.71 34.14 0.12
CA ALA A 224 13.80 32.90 0.91
C ALA A 224 12.41 32.36 1.31
N MET A 225 11.51 33.25 1.73
CA MET A 225 10.10 32.93 2.01
C MET A 225 9.38 32.43 0.75
N ARG A 226 9.56 33.08 -0.42
CA ARG A 226 8.95 32.62 -1.68
C ARG A 226 9.46 31.26 -2.12
N ASP A 227 10.74 30.99 -1.95
CA ASP A 227 11.35 29.71 -2.31
C ASP A 227 10.82 28.56 -1.42
N THR A 228 10.66 28.79 -0.12
CA THR A 228 10.03 27.80 0.79
C THR A 228 8.54 27.63 0.52
N ALA A 229 7.80 28.72 0.26
CA ALA A 229 6.40 28.66 -0.14
C ALA A 229 6.20 27.85 -1.42
N ARG A 230 7.05 28.06 -2.44
CA ARG A 230 7.03 27.30 -3.70
C ARG A 230 7.32 25.81 -3.47
N LYS A 231 8.33 25.47 -2.65
CA LYS A 231 8.63 24.06 -2.31
C LYS A 231 7.43 23.38 -1.64
N LEU A 232 6.80 24.08 -0.69
CA LEU A 232 5.62 23.58 0.00
C LEU A 232 4.43 23.40 -0.97
N ALA A 233 4.18 24.38 -1.84
CA ALA A 233 3.12 24.32 -2.85
C ALA A 233 3.31 23.13 -3.81
N LEU A 234 4.51 22.94 -4.37
CA LEU A 234 4.82 21.82 -5.25
C LEU A 234 4.55 20.46 -4.58
N HIS A 235 4.93 20.31 -3.31
CA HIS A 235 4.70 19.07 -2.59
C HIS A 235 3.20 18.84 -2.31
N LEU A 236 2.46 19.90 -1.96
CA LEU A 236 1.00 19.84 -1.80
C LEU A 236 0.28 19.51 -3.11
N GLU A 237 0.77 19.99 -4.25
CA GLU A 237 0.25 19.61 -5.58
C GLU A 237 0.47 18.13 -5.88
N GLU A 238 1.64 17.59 -5.57
CA GLU A 238 1.95 16.16 -5.73
C GLU A 238 1.02 15.29 -4.85
N ILE A 239 0.74 15.73 -3.62
CA ILE A 239 -0.23 15.08 -2.74
C ILE A 239 -1.65 15.19 -3.33
N LYS A 240 -2.05 16.37 -3.82
CA LYS A 240 -3.37 16.58 -4.45
C LYS A 240 -3.56 15.71 -5.69
N ALA A 241 -2.52 15.52 -6.51
CA ALA A 241 -2.55 14.64 -7.67
C ALA A 241 -2.79 13.17 -7.28
N ARG A 242 -2.18 12.70 -6.18
CA ARG A 242 -2.43 11.37 -5.61
C ARG A 242 -3.78 11.24 -4.91
N HIS A 243 -4.27 12.33 -4.33
CA HIS A 243 -5.48 12.39 -3.51
C HIS A 243 -6.48 13.45 -4.03
N PRO A 244 -7.05 13.30 -5.24
CA PRO A 244 -7.86 14.35 -5.89
C PRO A 244 -9.15 14.70 -5.14
N TRP A 245 -9.57 13.87 -4.20
CA TRP A 245 -10.75 14.08 -3.36
C TRP A 245 -10.48 14.99 -2.14
N TRP A 246 -9.21 15.38 -1.89
CA TRP A 246 -8.83 16.27 -0.78
C TRP A 246 -9.07 17.75 -1.14
N ARG A 247 -10.34 18.17 -1.05
CA ARG A 247 -10.74 19.56 -1.33
C ARG A 247 -10.09 20.59 -0.40
N THR A 248 -9.63 20.17 0.77
CA THR A 248 -8.97 21.01 1.77
C THR A 248 -7.63 21.59 1.31
N LEU A 249 -7.02 21.02 0.26
CA LEU A 249 -5.73 21.49 -0.26
C LEU A 249 -5.85 22.71 -1.17
N SER A 250 -7.00 22.90 -1.84
CA SER A 250 -7.14 24.00 -2.80
C SER A 250 -7.02 25.39 -2.17
N PRO A 251 -7.61 25.69 -0.99
CA PRO A 251 -7.43 26.98 -0.34
C PRO A 251 -5.97 27.24 0.07
N VAL A 252 -5.26 26.22 0.55
CA VAL A 252 -3.84 26.33 0.93
C VAL A 252 -2.98 26.66 -0.28
N LEU A 253 -3.19 25.93 -1.39
CA LEU A 253 -2.47 26.16 -2.64
C LEU A 253 -2.74 27.55 -3.22
N ALA A 254 -3.98 28.04 -3.11
CA ALA A 254 -4.33 29.40 -3.52
C ALA A 254 -3.61 30.45 -2.66
N ALA A 255 -3.58 30.26 -1.34
CA ALA A 255 -2.87 31.17 -0.43
C ALA A 255 -1.34 31.16 -0.60
N LEU A 256 -0.77 30.04 -1.07
CA LEU A 256 0.65 29.91 -1.40
C LEU A 256 1.00 30.34 -2.83
N ALA A 257 0.01 30.72 -3.64
CA ALA A 257 0.26 31.21 -5.00
C ALA A 257 1.11 32.50 -4.94
N PRO A 258 2.09 32.69 -5.83
CA PRO A 258 2.99 33.84 -5.77
C PRO A 258 2.27 35.19 -5.68
N ASP A 259 1.22 35.38 -6.48
CA ASP A 259 0.47 36.64 -6.54
C ASP A 259 -0.32 36.91 -5.25
N GLU A 260 -0.94 35.87 -4.68
CA GLU A 260 -1.71 35.96 -3.45
C GLU A 260 -0.79 36.15 -2.24
N LEU A 261 0.33 35.43 -2.20
CA LEU A 261 1.33 35.55 -1.15
C LEU A 261 1.98 36.93 -1.17
N ASP A 262 2.32 37.45 -2.34
CA ASP A 262 2.92 38.79 -2.46
C ASP A 262 1.91 39.87 -2.05
N THR A 263 0.64 39.73 -2.42
CA THR A 263 -0.42 40.66 -2.04
C THR A 263 -0.69 40.65 -0.53
N SER A 264 -0.77 39.47 0.06
CA SER A 264 -1.13 39.29 1.47
C SER A 264 0.03 39.51 2.44
N VAL A 265 1.26 39.15 2.05
CA VAL A 265 2.44 39.16 2.94
C VAL A 265 3.46 40.23 2.57
N VAL A 266 3.74 40.49 1.28
CA VAL A 266 4.87 41.35 0.86
C VAL A 266 4.47 42.80 0.62
N ALA A 267 3.26 43.02 0.11
CA ALA A 267 2.72 44.33 -0.22
C ALA A 267 2.22 45.10 1.01
N GLY A 268 2.15 46.43 0.89
CA GLY A 268 1.49 47.29 1.86
C GLY A 268 2.31 47.63 3.11
N TRP A 269 3.63 47.48 3.10
CA TRP A 269 4.49 47.82 4.25
C TRP A 269 5.18 49.18 4.13
N SER A 270 5.25 49.78 2.94
CA SER A 270 6.12 50.93 2.64
C SER A 270 5.69 52.25 3.27
N ASP A 271 4.44 52.35 3.72
CA ASP A 271 3.81 53.62 4.11
C ASP A 271 3.05 53.51 5.44
N LEU A 272 3.34 52.47 6.24
CA LEU A 272 2.69 52.24 7.53
C LEU A 272 3.48 52.89 8.66
N ASP A 273 2.76 53.57 9.56
CA ASP A 273 3.30 53.95 10.86
C ASP A 273 3.55 52.72 11.76
N ASP A 274 4.08 52.92 12.96
CA ASP A 274 4.46 51.79 13.82
C ASP A 274 3.25 50.99 14.33
N GLU A 275 2.08 51.62 14.53
CA GLU A 275 0.85 50.95 14.99
C GLU A 275 0.21 50.12 13.87
N ASP A 276 0.11 50.69 12.67
CA ASP A 276 -0.36 49.99 11.48
C ASP A 276 0.58 48.83 11.12
N ARG A 277 1.89 49.00 11.31
CA ARG A 277 2.88 47.96 11.05
C ARG A 277 2.75 46.79 12.03
N GLU A 278 2.45 47.05 13.31
CA GLU A 278 2.13 46.01 14.29
C GLU A 278 0.87 45.24 13.89
N THR A 279 -0.18 45.96 13.49
CA THR A 279 -1.45 45.36 13.05
C THR A 279 -1.24 44.50 11.80
N ARG A 280 -0.45 44.99 10.84
CA ARG A 280 -0.08 44.25 9.63
C ARG A 280 0.74 43.01 9.96
N HIS A 281 1.72 43.12 10.86
CA HIS A 281 2.49 41.98 11.34
C HIS A 281 1.59 40.89 11.95
N ALA A 282 0.67 41.27 12.83
CA ALA A 282 -0.30 40.33 13.41
C ALA A 282 -1.18 39.65 12.34
N ALA A 283 -1.65 40.41 11.35
CA ALA A 283 -2.44 39.86 10.24
C ALA A 283 -1.66 38.88 9.36
N VAL A 284 -0.39 39.19 9.06
CA VAL A 284 0.51 38.27 8.33
C VAL A 284 0.74 37.00 9.14
N MET A 285 1.03 37.11 10.43
CA MET A 285 1.26 35.93 11.28
C MET A 285 0.01 35.07 11.45
N ASP A 286 -1.19 35.65 11.54
CA ASP A 286 -2.45 34.86 11.53
C ASP A 286 -2.60 34.05 10.24
N LEU A 287 -2.33 34.66 9.08
CA LEU A 287 -2.38 33.96 7.79
C LEU A 287 -1.37 32.81 7.74
N VAL A 288 -0.11 33.06 8.13
CA VAL A 288 0.95 32.05 8.12
C VAL A 288 0.62 30.90 9.08
N HIS A 289 0.13 31.19 10.29
CA HIS A 289 -0.32 30.17 11.23
C HIS A 289 -1.53 29.38 10.73
N ARG A 290 -2.45 30.02 10.00
CA ARG A 290 -3.58 29.33 9.36
C ARG A 290 -3.11 28.34 8.30
N ILE A 291 -2.14 28.75 7.47
CA ILE A 291 -1.49 27.87 6.49
C ILE A 291 -0.83 26.69 7.20
N ASP A 292 -0.02 26.93 8.23
CA ASP A 292 0.65 25.88 9.01
C ASP A 292 -0.36 24.90 9.65
N ALA A 293 -1.45 25.41 10.25
CA ALA A 293 -2.49 24.58 10.83
C ALA A 293 -3.17 23.67 9.78
N GLN A 294 -3.42 24.18 8.57
CA GLN A 294 -4.00 23.41 7.46
C GLN A 294 -3.02 22.37 6.92
N VAL A 295 -1.74 22.72 6.79
CA VAL A 295 -0.66 21.81 6.40
C VAL A 295 -0.49 20.71 7.45
N GLY A 296 -0.49 21.06 8.74
CA GLY A 296 -0.44 20.12 9.86
C GLY A 296 -1.65 19.18 9.91
N GLY A 297 -2.85 19.69 9.61
CA GLY A 297 -4.05 18.88 9.45
C GLY A 297 -3.93 17.86 8.31
N THR A 298 -3.38 18.28 7.18
CA THR A 298 -3.09 17.43 6.02
C THR A 298 -2.05 16.36 6.35
N ALA A 299 -0.96 16.73 7.02
CA ALA A 299 0.07 15.80 7.46
C ALA A 299 -0.47 14.72 8.42
N ARG A 300 -1.33 15.12 9.38
CA ARG A 300 -2.03 14.16 10.26
C ARG A 300 -2.97 13.23 9.48
N ALA A 301 -3.61 13.71 8.41
CA ALA A 301 -4.45 12.88 7.56
C ALA A 301 -3.63 11.85 6.76
N LEU A 302 -2.42 12.21 6.31
CA LEU A 302 -1.49 11.29 5.62
C LEU A 302 -0.96 10.20 6.55
N GLU A 303 -0.67 10.53 7.81
CA GLU A 303 -0.25 9.55 8.83
C GLU A 303 -1.35 8.56 9.21
N HIS A 304 -2.61 8.96 9.03
CA HIS A 304 -3.77 8.18 9.41
C HIS A 304 -4.74 8.03 8.23
N PRO A 305 -4.37 7.26 7.19
CA PRO A 305 -5.18 7.11 5.98
C PRO A 305 -6.57 6.49 6.26
N TRP A 306 -6.77 5.93 7.45
CA TRP A 306 -7.99 5.25 7.90
C TRP A 306 -8.84 6.05 8.88
N ARG A 307 -8.53 7.31 9.20
CA ARG A 307 -9.54 8.20 9.80
C ARG A 307 -10.37 8.72 8.64
N PRO A 308 -11.45 8.05 8.21
CA PRO A 308 -12.11 8.41 6.98
C PRO A 308 -12.84 9.73 7.29
N PRO A 309 -12.57 10.83 6.58
CA PRO A 309 -13.53 11.93 6.56
C PRO A 309 -14.88 11.44 6.01
N VAL A 310 -14.93 10.27 5.36
CA VAL A 310 -16.16 9.57 4.96
C VAL A 310 -17.06 9.24 6.15
N LEU A 311 -16.55 8.96 7.37
CA LEU A 311 -17.43 8.83 8.54
C LEU A 311 -18.02 10.16 8.99
N ARG A 312 -17.29 11.28 8.79
CA ARG A 312 -17.88 12.63 8.92
C ARG A 312 -18.86 12.95 7.78
N TRP A 313 -18.64 12.41 6.59
CA TRP A 313 -19.55 12.54 5.43
C TRP A 313 -20.84 11.75 5.63
N PHE A 314 -20.76 10.53 6.20
CA PHE A 314 -21.93 9.75 6.64
C PHE A 314 -22.70 10.46 7.77
N ALA A 315 -21.99 11.06 8.73
CA ALA A 315 -22.62 11.87 9.78
C ALA A 315 -23.31 13.14 9.23
N LEU A 316 -22.79 13.72 8.14
CA LEU A 316 -23.43 14.85 7.44
C LEU A 316 -24.68 14.42 6.66
N TRP A 317 -24.70 13.22 6.08
CA TRP A 317 -25.88 12.66 5.40
C TRP A 317 -26.99 12.20 6.36
N GLN A 318 -26.68 11.84 7.61
CA GLN A 318 -27.69 11.52 8.63
C GLN A 318 -28.42 12.75 9.20
N LYS A 319 -27.97 13.98 8.89
CA LYS A 319 -28.58 15.24 9.33
C LYS A 319 -29.35 15.97 8.22
N VAL A 320 -29.94 15.23 7.27
CA VAL A 320 -30.99 15.78 6.41
C VAL A 320 -32.32 15.51 7.11
N PRO A 321 -32.98 16.52 7.70
CA PRO A 321 -34.34 16.32 8.23
C PRO A 321 -35.25 15.92 7.07
N SER A 322 -35.93 14.79 7.24
CA SER A 322 -37.04 14.33 6.40
C SER A 322 -38.22 15.30 6.47
#